data_AF-A0A7U6KF03-F1
#
_entry.id   AF-A0A7U6KF03-F1
#
_cell.length_a   1.000
_cell.length_b   1.000
_cell.length_c   1.000
_cell.angle_alpha   90.00
_cell.angle_beta   90.00
_cell.angle_gamma   90.00
#
_symmetry.space_group_name_H-M   'P 1'
#
loop_
_entity.id
_entity.type
_entity.pdbx_description
1 polymer ?
#
loop_
_entity_poly.entity_id
_entity_poly.type
_entity_poly.pdbx_seq_one_letter_code
_entity_poly.pdbx_strand_id
1 'polypeptide(L)' 'MQKGEYFSNLHQYIENIDADLKIDETGYEQRLSVCKTCDLLEDAMCRGCGCFVELRGVMKKNHCPYDKW' A
#
# COMPACT_ATOMS: atom_id res chain seq x y z
N MET A 1 16.27 -11.54 10.95
CA MET A 1 16.17 -10.27 10.22
C MET A 1 15.03 -9.48 10.84
N GLN A 2 15.31 -8.29 11.37
CA GLN A 2 14.36 -7.51 12.19
C GLN A 2 13.30 -6.88 11.28
N LYS A 3 12.02 -7.20 11.49
CA LYS A 3 10.88 -6.66 10.71
C LYS A 3 10.94 -5.12 10.56
N GLY A 4 11.48 -4.41 11.56
CA GLY A 4 11.56 -2.95 11.59
C GLY A 4 12.41 -2.31 10.46
N GLU A 5 13.56 -2.87 10.10
CA GLU A 5 14.38 -2.32 9.01
C GLU A 5 13.69 -2.42 7.65
N TYR A 6 12.85 -3.45 7.48
CA TYR A 6 12.12 -3.67 6.23
C TYR A 6 11.07 -2.58 5.99
N PHE A 7 10.37 -2.17 7.06
CA PHE A 7 9.39 -1.08 6.99
C PHE A 7 10.05 0.28 6.78
N SER A 8 11.17 0.58 7.45
CA SER A 8 11.90 1.83 7.23
C SER A 8 12.34 2.01 5.78
N ASN A 9 12.88 0.94 5.17
CA ASN A 9 13.27 0.95 3.76
C ASN A 9 12.06 1.08 2.81
N LEU A 10 10.90 0.53 3.18
CA LEU A 10 9.67 0.65 2.41
C LEU A 10 9.16 2.09 2.39
N HIS A 11 9.12 2.77 3.54
CA HIS A 11 8.69 4.17 3.59
C HIS A 11 9.63 5.07 2.81
N GLN A 12 10.96 4.90 2.95
CA GLN A 12 11.93 5.62 2.12
C GLN A 12 11.73 5.35 0.63
N TYR A 13 11.46 4.10 0.24
CA TYR A 13 11.17 3.78 -1.15
C TYR A 13 9.93 4.53 -1.64
N ILE A 14 8.83 4.51 -0.87
CA ILE A 14 7.60 5.22 -1.19
C ILE A 14 7.86 6.73 -1.31
N GLU A 15 8.60 7.33 -0.38
CA GLU A 15 8.94 8.76 -0.43
C GLU A 15 9.68 9.13 -1.71
N ASN A 16 10.60 8.28 -2.17
CA ASN A 16 11.38 8.51 -3.39
C ASN A 16 10.63 8.22 -4.71
N ILE A 17 9.41 7.67 -4.67
CA ILE A 17 8.58 7.50 -5.88
C ILE A 17 8.14 8.88 -6.38
N ASP A 18 8.17 9.05 -7.70
CA ASP A 18 7.71 10.26 -8.38
C ASP A 18 6.25 10.60 -8.00
N ALA A 19 5.98 11.86 -7.65
CA ALA A 19 4.65 12.33 -7.29
C ALA A 19 3.63 12.12 -8.41
N ASP A 20 4.06 12.15 -9.69
CA ASP A 20 3.18 11.88 -10.82
C ASP A 20 2.68 10.44 -10.84
N LEU A 21 3.45 9.50 -10.27
CA LEU A 21 3.08 8.10 -10.11
C LEU A 21 2.25 7.85 -8.85
N LYS A 22 2.25 8.78 -7.88
CA LYS A 22 1.55 8.66 -6.60
C LYS A 22 0.14 9.19 -6.66
N ILE A 23 -0.84 8.41 -6.21
CA ILE A 23 -2.19 8.94 -6.04
C ILE A 23 -2.16 10.08 -5.01
N ASP A 24 -3.11 11.00 -5.14
CA ASP A 24 -3.30 12.05 -4.15
C ASP A 24 -3.56 11.44 -2.75
N GLU A 25 -3.29 12.23 -1.72
CA GLU A 25 -3.43 11.81 -0.34
C GLU A 25 -4.84 11.30 -0.02
N THR A 26 -5.88 11.94 -0.54
CA THR A 26 -7.26 11.52 -0.34
C THR A 26 -7.54 10.14 -0.95
N GLY A 27 -7.11 9.90 -2.19
CA GLY A 27 -7.22 8.60 -2.84
C GLY A 27 -6.41 7.53 -2.12
N TYR A 28 -5.22 7.87 -1.63
CA TYR A 28 -4.38 6.96 -0.84
C TYR A 28 -5.07 6.54 0.47
N GLU A 29 -5.60 7.50 1.22
CA GLU A 29 -6.32 7.25 2.46
C GLU A 29 -7.59 6.41 2.25
N GLN A 30 -8.34 6.67 1.17
CA GLN A 30 -9.50 5.86 0.79
C GLN A 30 -9.11 4.41 0.54
N ARG A 31 -8.08 4.17 -0.27
CA ARG A 31 -7.57 2.81 -0.56
C ARG A 31 -7.11 2.10 0.71
N LEU A 32 -6.40 2.80 1.59
CA LEU A 32 -5.97 2.25 2.88
C LEU A 32 -7.14 1.95 3.80
N SER A 33 -8.17 2.79 3.84
CA SER A 33 -9.38 2.55 4.64
C SER A 33 -10.10 1.26 4.20
N VAL A 34 -10.19 1.03 2.89
CA VAL A 34 -10.70 -0.24 2.34
C VAL A 34 -9.81 -1.42 2.73
N CYS A 35 -8.48 -1.28 2.66
CA CYS A 35 -7.56 -2.33 3.09
C CYS A 35 -7.66 -2.62 4.59
N LYS A 36 -7.82 -1.61 5.45
CA LYS A 36 -7.96 -1.74 6.92
C LYS A 36 -9.21 -2.53 7.33
N THR A 37 -10.24 -2.51 6.49
CA THR A 37 -11.49 -3.26 6.71
C THR A 37 -11.51 -4.60 5.96
N CYS A 38 -10.43 -4.96 5.27
CA CYS A 38 -10.35 -6.17 4.46
C CYS A 38 -9.82 -7.36 5.28
N ASP A 39 -10.53 -8.49 5.24
CA ASP A 39 -10.12 -9.75 5.90
C ASP A 39 -8.81 -10.35 5.38
N LEU A 40 -8.34 -9.86 4.23
CA LEU A 40 -7.08 -10.28 3.61
C LEU A 40 -5.87 -9.48 4.14
N LEU A 41 -6.06 -8.44 4.95
CA LEU A 41 -4.95 -7.67 5.52
C LEU A 41 -4.30 -8.43 6.67
N GLU A 42 -2.98 -8.59 6.62
CA GLU A 42 -2.17 -9.20 7.67
C GLU A 42 -0.83 -8.45 7.79
N ASP A 43 -0.51 -7.87 8.95
CA ASP A 43 0.75 -7.15 9.20
C ASP A 43 1.14 -6.15 8.08
N ALA A 44 0.19 -5.35 7.58
CA ALA A 44 0.35 -4.41 6.46
C ALA A 44 0.55 -5.03 5.05
N MET A 45 0.50 -6.35 4.93
CA MET A 45 0.47 -7.07 3.65
C MET A 45 -0.93 -7.57 3.33
N CYS A 46 -1.34 -7.46 2.07
CA CYS A 46 -2.56 -8.10 1.60
C CYS A 46 -2.24 -9.55 1.21
N ARG A 47 -2.84 -10.53 1.90
CA ARG A 47 -2.75 -11.96 1.57
C ARG A 47 -3.24 -12.31 0.17
N GLY A 48 -4.07 -11.43 -0.40
CA GLY A 48 -4.62 -11.57 -1.74
C GLY A 48 -3.62 -11.31 -2.87
N CYS A 49 -2.88 -10.19 -2.81
CA CYS A 49 -1.84 -9.87 -3.79
C CYS A 49 -0.41 -10.21 -3.33
N GLY A 50 -0.21 -10.54 -2.06
CA GLY A 50 1.11 -10.75 -1.45
C GLY A 50 1.96 -9.47 -1.35
N CYS A 51 1.35 -8.29 -1.41
CA CYS A 51 2.07 -7.01 -1.44
C CYS A 51 1.67 -6.11 -0.26
N PHE A 52 2.55 -5.18 0.11
CA PHE A 52 2.28 -4.17 1.12
C PHE A 52 1.17 -3.23 0.64
N VAL A 53 0.15 -3.04 1.48
CA VAL A 53 -1.02 -2.22 1.11
C VAL A 53 -0.67 -0.75 0.96
N GLU A 54 0.33 -0.27 1.70
CA GLU A 54 0.84 1.11 1.60
C GLU A 54 1.53 1.34 0.25
N LEU A 55 2.44 0.45 -0.13
CA LEU A 55 3.12 0.53 -1.44
C LEU A 55 2.15 0.32 -2.60
N ARG A 56 1.21 -0.62 -2.48
CA ARG A 56 0.24 -0.85 -3.55
C ARG A 56 -0.73 0.31 -3.66
N GLY A 57 -1.20 0.83 -2.52
CA GLY A 57 -2.17 1.92 -2.43
C GLY A 57 -1.65 3.25 -2.94
N VAL A 58 -0.37 3.57 -2.71
CA VAL A 58 0.20 4.86 -3.11
C VAL A 58 0.35 4.98 -4.64
N MET A 59 0.48 3.88 -5.38
CA MET A 59 0.70 3.93 -6.82
C MET A 59 -0.60 4.12 -7.61
N LYS A 60 -0.70 5.16 -8.45
CA LYS A 60 -1.89 5.42 -9.30
C LYS A 60 -2.27 4.23 -10.17
N LYS A 61 -1.28 3.62 -10.80
CA LYS A 61 -1.44 2.49 -11.75
C LYS A 61 -1.96 1.20 -11.09
N ASN A 62 -1.85 1.09 -9.77
CA ASN A 62 -2.25 -0.11 -9.05
C ASN A 62 -3.74 -0.04 -8.71
N HIS A 63 -4.37 -1.20 -8.71
CA HIS A 63 -5.76 -1.44 -8.29
C HIS A 63 -5.78 -2.61 -7.29
N CYS A 64 -6.88 -2.76 -6.56
CA CYS A 64 -7.09 -3.96 -5.77
C CYS A 64 -7.29 -5.17 -6.70
N PRO A 65 -6.61 -6.32 -6.51
CA PRO A 65 -6.87 -7.51 -7.34
C PRO A 65 -8.27 -8.12 -7.14
N TYR A 66 -9.01 -7.65 -6.13
CA TYR A 66 -10.42 -8.00 -5.87
C TYR A 66 -11.37 -6.84 -6.18
N ASP A 67 -10.89 -5.81 -6.90
CA ASP A 67 -11.66 -4.63 -7.32
C ASP A 67 -12.40 -3.92 -6.16
N LYS A 68 -11.84 -3.97 -4.94
CA LYS A 68 -12.38 -3.26 -3.78
C LYS A 68 -12.11 -1.75 -3.79
N TRP A 69 -11.11 -1.32 -4.57
CA TRP A 69 -10.69 0.07 -4.78
C TRP A 69 -9.82 0.17 -6.05
#